data_AF-A0A943PSU3-F1
#
_entry.id   AF-A0A943PSU3-F1
#
_cell.length_a   1.000
_cell.length_b   1.000
_cell.length_c   1.000
_cell.angle_alpha   90.00
_cell.angle_beta   90.00
_cell.angle_gamma   90.00
#
_symmetry.space_group_name_H-M   'P 1'
#
loop_
_entity.id
_entity.type
_entity.pdbx_description
1 polymer ?
#
loop_
_entity_poly.entity_id
_entity_poly.type
_entity_poly.pdbx_seq_one_letter_code
_entity_poly.pdbx_strand_id
1 'polypeptide(L)'
;MKVTYNSSKNGYDVAYDESCTTSGSSSEIILQNKILGASNSNIVTTGEGLYSKTTSTGTTYYYKGAVENNYVKFADKVFRIVRINEDGTIRLITQDSVASQKFNSTSTTYNEMYYTNSEIKTAVENWYKTNITDKGFDGKVASGTIVQQMETEKVL
;
A
#
# COMPACT_ATOMS: atom_id res chain seq x y z
N MET A 1 0.58 16.77 4.66
CA MET A 1 0.00 15.68 5.48
C MET A 1 1.05 15.09 6.42
N LYS A 2 1.01 15.43 7.72
CA LYS A 2 1.91 14.85 8.72
C LYS A 2 1.10 14.07 9.76
N VAL A 3 1.04 12.75 9.62
CA VAL A 3 0.65 11.81 10.69
C VAL A 3 1.68 11.88 11.82
N THR A 4 1.25 12.12 13.06
CA THR A 4 2.09 12.08 14.26
C THR A 4 1.57 10.97 15.18
N TYR A 5 2.47 10.12 15.66
CA TYR A 5 2.16 9.05 16.61
C TYR A 5 2.04 9.62 18.03
N ASN A 6 0.94 9.32 18.72
CA ASN A 6 0.75 9.68 20.11
C ASN A 6 0.81 8.41 20.99
N SER A 7 1.94 8.21 21.66
CA SER A 7 2.23 7.03 22.49
C SER A 7 1.36 6.91 23.75
N SER A 8 0.53 7.91 24.06
CA SER A 8 -0.19 7.99 25.34
C SER A 8 -1.62 7.42 25.33
N LYS A 9 -2.15 6.96 24.19
CA LYS A 9 -3.58 6.57 24.08
C LYS A 9 -3.94 5.27 23.35
N ASN A 10 -2.97 4.46 22.89
CA ASN A 10 -3.26 3.23 22.12
C ASN A 10 -4.31 3.44 21.00
N GLY A 11 -4.19 4.54 20.22
CA GLY A 11 -5.10 4.89 19.12
C GLY A 11 -4.55 6.03 18.24
N TYR A 12 -5.02 6.13 16.99
CA TYR A 12 -4.60 7.13 16.01
C TYR A 12 -5.57 8.35 15.99
N ASP A 13 -5.11 9.55 16.37
CA ASP A 13 -5.80 10.83 16.08
C ASP A 13 -5.27 11.44 14.76
N VAL A 14 -6.17 12.00 13.93
CA VAL A 14 -5.85 12.60 12.62
C VAL A 14 -5.84 14.13 12.73
N ALA A 15 -4.71 14.78 12.40
CA ALA A 15 -4.66 16.22 12.16
C ALA A 15 -4.25 16.51 10.71
N TYR A 16 -5.06 17.30 10.00
CA TYR A 16 -4.66 17.98 8.77
C TYR A 16 -3.71 19.13 9.17
N ASP A 17 -2.55 19.23 8.53
CA ASP A 17 -1.72 20.44 8.59
C ASP A 17 -1.40 20.85 7.15
N GLU A 18 -2.00 21.98 6.74
CA GLU A 18 -1.78 22.67 5.47
C GLU A 18 -0.55 23.60 5.50
N SER A 19 0.27 23.59 6.56
CA SER A 19 1.40 24.51 6.71
C SER A 19 2.74 23.84 7.02
N CYS A 20 3.35 23.20 6.02
CA CYS A 20 4.82 23.05 6.03
C CYS A 20 5.40 23.01 4.62
N THR A 21 5.51 24.19 4.02
CA THR A 21 6.43 24.45 2.91
C THR A 21 7.83 24.69 3.49
N THR A 22 8.64 23.64 3.59
CA THR A 22 10.10 23.82 3.49
C THR A 22 10.49 23.56 2.04
N SER A 23 10.86 24.63 1.37
CA SER A 23 11.49 24.69 0.05
C SER A 23 12.33 23.44 -0.27
N GLY A 24 11.88 22.64 -1.25
CA GLY A 24 12.77 21.78 -2.03
C GLY A 24 12.67 20.25 -1.90
N SER A 25 11.68 19.64 -1.25
CA SER A 25 11.52 18.17 -1.31
C SER A 25 10.08 17.73 -1.50
N SER A 26 9.88 16.91 -2.55
CA SER A 26 8.61 16.34 -2.98
C SER A 26 7.90 15.65 -1.81
N SER A 27 6.60 15.88 -1.71
CA SER A 27 5.69 15.20 -0.77
C SER A 27 5.75 13.67 -0.80
N GLU A 28 6.36 13.07 -1.84
CA GLU A 28 6.56 11.61 -1.99
C GLU A 28 7.54 11.01 -0.98
N ILE A 29 8.52 11.76 -0.50
CA ILE A 29 9.58 11.25 0.40
C ILE A 29 9.09 11.17 1.87
N ILE A 30 7.95 11.78 2.20
CA ILE A 30 7.49 11.91 3.59
C ILE A 30 7.02 10.57 4.17
N LEU A 31 6.28 9.76 3.40
CA LEU A 31 5.71 8.52 3.93
C LEU A 31 6.78 7.44 4.10
N GLN A 32 7.66 7.27 3.11
CA GLN A 32 8.78 6.35 3.21
C GLN A 32 9.68 6.67 4.41
N ASN A 33 10.11 7.93 4.56
CA ASN A 33 10.94 8.34 5.69
C ASN A 33 10.28 8.11 7.05
N LYS A 34 8.95 8.25 7.12
CA LYS A 34 8.19 7.94 8.35
C LYS A 34 8.15 6.46 8.66
N ILE A 35 8.00 5.62 7.64
CA ILE A 35 7.99 4.16 7.80
C ILE A 35 9.37 3.69 8.26
N LEU A 36 10.43 4.15 7.59
CA LEU A 36 11.81 3.75 7.90
C LEU A 36 12.33 4.33 9.22
N GLY A 37 11.84 5.51 9.61
CA GLY A 37 12.38 6.25 10.74
C GLY A 37 13.68 6.98 10.39
N ALA A 38 14.13 7.85 11.29
CA ALA A 38 15.38 8.57 11.10
C ALA A 38 16.54 7.57 11.02
N SER A 39 17.36 7.66 9.97
CA SER A 39 18.48 6.73 9.74
C SER A 39 18.06 5.25 9.80
N ASN A 40 16.87 4.92 9.31
CA ASN A 40 16.32 3.56 9.28
C ASN A 40 16.10 2.92 10.67
N SER A 41 15.84 3.75 11.70
CA SER A 41 15.68 3.31 13.09
C SER A 41 14.57 2.29 13.33
N ASN A 42 13.61 2.15 12.42
CA ASN A 42 12.47 1.24 12.59
C ASN A 42 12.74 -0.17 12.05
N ILE A 43 13.89 -0.41 11.41
CA ILE A 43 14.24 -1.73 10.88
C ILE A 43 14.69 -2.65 12.01
N VAL A 44 14.11 -3.84 12.06
CA VAL A 44 14.45 -4.89 13.01
C VAL A 44 15.15 -6.06 12.31
N THR A 45 15.93 -6.82 13.06
CA THR A 45 16.61 -8.04 12.58
C THR A 45 16.02 -9.31 13.19
N THR A 46 15.23 -9.20 14.26
CA THR A 46 14.60 -10.32 14.98
C THR A 46 13.18 -9.94 15.42
N GLY A 47 12.33 -10.94 15.63
CA GLY A 47 10.95 -10.74 16.08
C GLY A 47 9.99 -10.27 14.98
N GLU A 48 8.99 -9.49 15.39
CA GLU A 48 7.99 -8.89 14.51
C GLU A 48 8.36 -7.43 14.23
N GLY A 49 8.16 -6.96 13.00
CA GLY A 49 8.48 -5.58 12.65
C GLY A 49 8.82 -5.38 11.17
N LEU A 50 9.47 -4.25 10.89
CA LEU A 50 9.91 -3.87 9.55
C LEU A 50 11.29 -4.46 9.25
N TYR A 51 11.39 -5.23 8.19
CA TYR A 51 12.63 -5.83 7.72
C TYR A 51 13.07 -5.17 6.40
N SER A 52 14.36 -5.34 6.07
CA SER A 52 14.91 -4.95 4.77
C SER A 52 15.58 -6.12 4.05
N LYS A 53 15.54 -6.09 2.72
CA LYS A 53 16.33 -6.99 1.86
C LYS A 53 16.95 -6.19 0.73
N THR A 54 18.28 -6.25 0.64
CA THR A 54 19.07 -5.54 -0.38
C THR A 54 19.57 -6.51 -1.44
N THR A 55 19.48 -6.12 -2.70
CA THR A 55 20.04 -6.81 -3.86
C THR A 55 20.97 -5.86 -4.63
N SER A 56 21.51 -6.29 -5.77
CA SER A 56 22.31 -5.43 -6.65
C SER A 56 21.51 -4.27 -7.25
N THR A 57 20.18 -4.34 -7.26
CA THR A 57 19.31 -3.36 -7.93
C THR A 57 18.61 -2.41 -6.97
N GLY A 58 18.68 -2.65 -5.66
CA GLY A 58 18.04 -1.78 -4.67
C GLY A 58 17.72 -2.48 -3.35
N THR A 59 17.03 -1.76 -2.48
CA THR A 59 16.56 -2.28 -1.18
C THR A 59 15.05 -2.27 -1.12
N THR A 60 14.49 -3.37 -0.62
CA THR A 60 13.07 -3.51 -0.33
C THR A 60 12.85 -3.56 1.17
N TYR A 61 11.68 -3.13 1.61
CA TYR A 61 11.30 -3.17 3.02
C TYR A 61 9.92 -3.82 3.16
N TYR A 62 9.76 -4.71 4.13
CA TYR A 62 8.52 -5.47 4.31
C TYR A 62 8.24 -5.74 5.78
N TYR A 63 6.96 -5.79 6.15
CA TYR A 63 6.56 -6.13 7.52
C TYR A 63 6.43 -7.64 7.71
N LYS A 64 6.86 -8.13 8.88
CA LYS A 64 6.76 -9.54 9.29
C LYS A 64 6.15 -9.63 10.68
N GLY A 65 5.22 -10.57 10.87
CA GLY A 65 4.52 -10.79 12.15
C GLY A 65 3.28 -9.90 12.34
N ALA A 66 2.71 -9.92 13.53
CA ALA A 66 1.51 -9.18 13.92
C ALA A 66 1.82 -7.70 14.22
N VAL A 67 2.31 -6.97 13.21
CA VAL A 67 2.66 -5.56 13.35
C VAL A 67 1.41 -4.68 13.31
N GLU A 68 1.22 -3.84 14.33
CA GLU A 68 0.03 -2.99 14.47
C GLU A 68 0.24 -1.53 14.05
N ASN A 69 1.49 -1.11 13.84
CA ASN A 69 1.84 0.27 13.50
C ASN A 69 2.04 0.51 11.99
N ASN A 70 1.54 -0.38 11.13
CA ASN A 70 1.75 -0.36 9.68
C ASN A 70 0.51 0.10 8.88
N TYR A 71 -0.20 1.13 9.35
CA TYR A 71 -1.41 1.63 8.67
C TYR A 71 -1.25 3.04 8.12
N VAL A 72 -1.95 3.31 7.03
CA VAL A 72 -2.06 4.64 6.42
C VAL A 72 -3.51 4.89 6.01
N LYS A 73 -3.95 6.14 6.12
CA LYS A 73 -5.21 6.59 5.51
C LYS A 73 -4.92 7.21 4.14
N PHE A 74 -5.55 6.69 3.10
CA PHE A 74 -5.44 7.17 1.73
C PHE A 74 -6.83 7.17 1.09
N ALA A 75 -7.21 8.22 0.35
CA ALA A 75 -8.53 8.32 -0.28
C ALA A 75 -9.73 8.05 0.65
N ASP A 76 -9.63 8.55 1.89
CA ASP A 76 -10.58 8.34 3.00
C ASP A 76 -10.72 6.91 3.52
N LYS A 77 -9.84 5.99 3.09
CA LYS A 77 -9.85 4.59 3.51
C LYS A 77 -8.58 4.23 4.24
N VAL A 78 -8.67 3.21 5.09
CA VAL A 78 -7.53 2.69 5.85
C VAL A 78 -6.92 1.52 5.10
N PHE A 79 -5.60 1.56 4.96
CA PHE A 79 -4.81 0.50 4.34
C PHE A 79 -3.68 0.08 5.27
N ARG A 80 -3.31 -1.20 5.22
CA ARG A 80 -2.05 -1.71 5.74
C ARG A 80 -0.95 -1.53 4.70
N ILE A 81 0.22 -1.16 5.17
CA ILE A 81 1.45 -1.10 4.39
C ILE A 81 2.06 -2.50 4.40
N VAL A 82 2.27 -3.04 3.19
CA VAL A 82 2.84 -4.38 3.00
C VAL A 82 4.33 -4.28 2.70
N ARG A 83 4.70 -3.39 1.77
CA ARG A 83 6.06 -3.31 1.23
C ARG A 83 6.38 -1.91 0.73
N ILE A 84 7.66 -1.56 0.82
CA ILE A 84 8.30 -0.51 0.04
C ILE A 84 9.19 -1.21 -1.01
N ASN A 85 8.96 -0.94 -2.28
CA ASN A 85 9.72 -1.52 -3.39
C ASN A 85 11.06 -0.78 -3.57
N GLU A 86 11.92 -1.35 -4.41
CA GLU A 86 13.25 -0.81 -4.74
C GLU A 86 13.19 0.61 -5.30
N ASP A 87 12.12 0.93 -6.04
CA ASP A 87 11.86 2.24 -6.65
C ASP A 87 11.21 3.26 -5.70
N GLY A 88 10.98 2.88 -4.43
CA GLY A 88 10.33 3.70 -3.42
C GLY A 88 8.81 3.68 -3.45
N THR A 89 8.17 3.00 -4.41
CA THR A 89 6.71 2.84 -4.41
C THR A 89 6.26 1.95 -3.24
N ILE A 90 5.06 2.23 -2.70
CA ILE A 90 4.54 1.56 -1.52
C ILE A 90 3.35 0.69 -1.89
N ARG A 91 3.40 -0.59 -1.52
CA ARG A 91 2.28 -1.54 -1.69
C ARG A 91 1.37 -1.48 -0.47
N LEU A 92 0.09 -1.24 -0.73
CA LEU A 92 -0.96 -1.13 0.26
C LEU A 92 -1.99 -2.26 0.09
N ILE A 93 -2.57 -2.72 1.19
CA ILE A 93 -3.69 -3.66 1.20
C ILE A 93 -4.79 -3.16 2.13
N THR A 94 -6.05 -3.29 1.74
CA THR A 94 -7.19 -3.02 2.63
C THR A 94 -7.91 -4.32 2.96
N GLN A 95 -8.49 -4.40 4.15
CA GLN A 95 -9.43 -5.45 4.52
C GLN A 95 -10.87 -5.08 4.21
N ASP A 96 -11.12 -3.81 3.86
CA ASP A 96 -12.44 -3.39 3.41
C ASP A 96 -12.78 -4.11 2.11
N SER A 97 -14.00 -4.62 2.02
CA SER A 97 -14.48 -5.23 0.78
C SER A 97 -14.52 -4.19 -0.34
N VAL A 98 -13.84 -4.49 -1.44
CA VAL A 98 -13.86 -3.66 -2.67
C VAL A 98 -14.94 -4.14 -3.66
N ALA A 99 -15.40 -5.38 -3.50
CA ALA A 99 -16.45 -6.00 -4.29
C ALA A 99 -17.08 -7.17 -3.52
N SER A 100 -18.36 -7.41 -3.74
CA SER A 100 -19.14 -8.53 -3.16
C SER A 100 -19.39 -9.67 -4.13
N GLN A 101 -18.96 -9.52 -5.39
CA GLN A 101 -19.16 -10.49 -6.47
C GLN A 101 -18.09 -11.60 -6.38
N LYS A 102 -18.41 -12.79 -6.90
CA LYS A 102 -17.41 -13.84 -7.10
C LYS A 102 -16.39 -13.40 -8.14
N PHE A 103 -15.17 -13.96 -8.09
CA PHE A 103 -14.18 -13.74 -9.14
C PHE A 103 -14.75 -14.11 -10.51
N ASN A 104 -15.34 -15.31 -10.62
CA ASN A 104 -16.20 -15.75 -11.71
C ASN A 104 -17.28 -16.71 -11.20
N SER A 105 -18.43 -16.74 -11.87
CA SER A 105 -19.50 -17.70 -11.63
C SER A 105 -19.11 -19.13 -12.01
N THR A 106 -18.30 -19.28 -13.07
CA THR A 106 -17.69 -20.53 -13.54
C THR A 106 -16.21 -20.32 -13.83
N SER A 107 -15.38 -21.34 -13.62
CA SER A 107 -13.96 -21.32 -13.99
C SER A 107 -13.56 -22.70 -14.47
N THR A 108 -13.95 -22.97 -15.71
CA THR A 108 -13.75 -24.26 -16.40
C THR A 108 -12.53 -24.22 -17.33
N THR A 109 -12.06 -23.03 -17.68
CA THR A 109 -10.90 -22.83 -18.55
C THR A 109 -9.84 -21.96 -17.88
N TYR A 110 -8.59 -22.14 -18.29
CA TYR A 110 -7.48 -21.31 -17.82
C TYR A 110 -7.69 -19.82 -18.12
N ASN A 111 -8.36 -19.49 -19.23
CA ASN A 111 -8.66 -18.11 -19.59
C ASN A 111 -9.53 -17.37 -18.57
N GLU A 112 -10.40 -18.08 -17.85
CA GLU A 112 -11.27 -17.52 -16.80
C GLU A 112 -10.50 -17.29 -15.49
N MET A 113 -9.23 -17.70 -15.38
CA MET A 113 -8.42 -17.42 -14.19
C MET A 113 -7.77 -16.03 -14.24
N TYR A 114 -7.74 -15.39 -15.41
CA TYR A 114 -7.22 -14.04 -15.58
C TYR A 114 -8.23 -13.00 -15.11
N TYR A 115 -7.78 -12.02 -14.32
CA TYR A 115 -8.63 -10.91 -13.89
C TYR A 115 -9.24 -10.14 -15.05
N THR A 116 -8.50 -9.95 -16.16
CA THR A 116 -9.01 -9.22 -17.34
C THR A 116 -10.28 -9.86 -17.90
N ASN A 117 -10.45 -11.16 -17.69
CA ASN A 117 -11.59 -11.95 -18.15
C ASN A 117 -12.56 -12.27 -17.01
N SER A 118 -12.38 -11.68 -15.83
CA SER A 118 -13.16 -11.98 -14.64
C SER A 118 -14.42 -11.13 -14.54
N GLU A 119 -15.50 -11.72 -14.01
CA GLU A 119 -16.75 -11.02 -13.70
C GLU A 119 -16.52 -9.93 -12.64
N ILE A 120 -15.64 -10.17 -11.67
CA ILE A 120 -15.33 -9.22 -10.59
C ILE A 120 -14.64 -7.95 -11.07
N LYS A 121 -13.99 -7.97 -12.24
CA LYS A 121 -13.21 -6.85 -12.80
C LYS A 121 -13.99 -5.54 -12.79
N THR A 122 -15.22 -5.57 -13.30
CA THR A 122 -16.06 -4.37 -13.40
C THR A 122 -16.35 -3.77 -12.03
N ALA A 123 -16.57 -4.61 -11.01
CA ALA A 123 -16.82 -4.16 -9.64
C ALA A 123 -15.59 -3.46 -9.04
N VAL A 124 -14.41 -4.08 -9.19
CA VAL A 124 -13.15 -3.54 -8.68
C VAL A 124 -12.76 -2.25 -9.40
N GLU A 125 -12.92 -2.19 -10.72
CA GLU A 125 -12.65 -0.98 -11.50
C GLU A 125 -13.60 0.17 -11.15
N ASN A 126 -14.89 -0.11 -10.93
CA ASN A 126 -15.85 0.90 -10.48
C ASN A 126 -15.49 1.42 -9.07
N TRP A 127 -15.09 0.52 -8.17
CA TRP A 127 -14.62 0.91 -6.85
C TRP A 127 -13.38 1.81 -6.95
N TYR A 128 -12.41 1.43 -7.78
CA TYR A 128 -11.19 2.22 -7.99
C TYR A 128 -11.54 3.59 -8.56
N LYS A 129 -12.35 3.64 -9.61
CA LYS A 129 -12.77 4.90 -10.22
C LYS A 129 -13.46 5.82 -9.20
N THR A 130 -14.43 5.30 -8.45
CA THR A 130 -15.21 6.09 -7.48
C THR A 130 -14.35 6.61 -6.33
N ASN A 131 -13.43 5.80 -5.83
CA ASN A 131 -12.70 6.12 -4.60
C ASN A 131 -11.34 6.78 -4.86
N ILE A 132 -10.71 6.52 -6.01
CA ILE A 132 -9.38 7.02 -6.36
C ILE A 132 -9.49 8.05 -7.47
N THR A 133 -9.99 7.66 -8.64
CA THR A 133 -9.95 8.51 -9.85
C THR A 133 -10.84 9.74 -9.74
N ASP A 134 -12.11 9.56 -9.39
CA ASP A 134 -13.10 10.65 -9.30
C ASP A 134 -12.81 11.61 -8.14
N LYS A 135 -11.94 11.19 -7.21
CA LYS A 135 -11.40 12.03 -6.14
C LYS A 135 -10.06 12.69 -6.48
N GLY A 136 -9.52 12.47 -7.68
CA GLY A 136 -8.29 13.10 -8.17
C GLY A 136 -7.00 12.50 -7.60
N PHE A 137 -7.02 11.25 -7.13
CA PHE A 137 -5.85 10.60 -6.53
C PHE A 137 -4.99 9.79 -7.52
N ASP A 138 -5.31 9.73 -8.82
CA ASP A 138 -4.53 8.91 -9.77
C ASP A 138 -3.05 9.29 -9.83
N GLY A 139 -2.73 10.58 -9.72
CA GLY A 139 -1.34 11.06 -9.68
C GLY A 139 -0.56 10.67 -8.41
N LYS A 140 -1.20 9.94 -7.47
CA LYS A 140 -0.58 9.38 -6.26
C LYS A 140 -0.49 7.86 -6.29
N VAL A 141 -1.02 7.22 -7.34
CA VAL A 141 -0.94 5.78 -7.55
C VAL A 141 0.08 5.53 -8.66
N ALA A 142 0.97 4.57 -8.45
CA ALA A 142 1.94 4.18 -9.47
C ALA A 142 1.21 3.70 -10.74
N SER A 143 1.67 4.15 -11.91
CA SER A 143 1.10 3.72 -13.18
C SER A 143 1.37 2.23 -13.40
N GLY A 144 0.31 1.44 -13.43
CA GLY A 144 0.34 0.00 -13.71
C GLY A 144 -1.08 -0.54 -13.74
N THR A 145 -1.31 -1.60 -14.51
CA THR A 145 -2.60 -2.30 -14.50
C THR A 145 -2.82 -2.83 -13.08
N ILE A 146 -4.01 -2.59 -12.49
CA ILE A 146 -4.44 -2.94 -11.10
C ILE A 146 -4.20 -4.43 -10.71
N VAL A 147 -3.68 -5.25 -11.61
CA VAL A 147 -3.69 -6.71 -11.55
C VAL A 147 -2.33 -7.39 -11.77
N GLN A 148 -1.22 -6.67 -11.84
CA GLN A 148 0.04 -7.38 -12.13
C GLN A 148 0.64 -8.14 -10.91
N GLN A 149 -0.11 -8.31 -9.82
CA GLN A 149 0.37 -9.03 -8.62
C GLN A 149 -0.56 -10.17 -8.20
N MET A 150 -0.93 -11.04 -9.13
CA MET A 150 -1.12 -12.46 -8.81
C MET A 150 -0.39 -13.37 -9.82
N GLU A 151 0.66 -12.86 -10.46
CA GLU A 151 1.51 -13.69 -11.33
C GLU A 151 2.89 -13.89 -10.69
N THR A 152 3.02 -15.08 -10.09
CA THR A 152 4.24 -15.87 -10.00
C THR A 152 5.42 -15.31 -9.17
N GLU A 153 5.29 -15.26 -7.84
CA GLU A 153 6.45 -15.56 -7.00
C GLU A 153 6.49 -17.09 -6.81
N LYS A 154 7.22 -17.79 -7.70
CA LYS A 154 7.71 -19.13 -7.36
C LYS A 154 8.64 -18.95 -6.16
N VAL A 155 8.17 -19.42 -5.01
CA VAL A 155 9.01 -19.73 -3.86
C VAL A 155 10.17 -20.59 -4.38
N LEU A 156 11.39 -20.07 -4.28
CA LEU A 156 12.61 -20.87 -4.38
C LEU A 156 12.72 -21.74 -3.13
#